data_AF-D2S6L0-F1
#
_entry.id   AF-D2S6L0-F1
#
_cell.length_a   1.000
_cell.length_b   1.000
_cell.length_c   1.000
_cell.angle_alpha   90.00
_cell.angle_beta   90.00
_cell.angle_gamma   90.00
#
_symmetry.space_group_name_H-M   'P 1'
#
loop_
_entity.id
_entity.type
_entity.pdbx_description
1 polymer ?
#
loop_
_entity_poly.entity_id
_entity_poly.type
_entity_poly.pdbx_seq_one_letter_code
_entity_poly.pdbx_strand_id
1 'polypeptide(L)'
;MSSVSSPPRLISDELWALAEPLIPPQRPAVHGRTGRPRVFDRDVLEGVAFVLSTGIGWPKLPRELGYGSGWTCWRRMHEWAEAGVFDQLHTAVLDRLGESGRLDWSRASLDSVSVRAKKGGELTGPNPTDRGKAGSKYHLLVDATGLPLNVLFSGANRHDSLFVEPILDPMPAIKRGGRGHPRRRPIKLHGDKGYDNPRVRRYLRHRGITARIARIGRIGRDSSARLGRHRWVVERTLGWLLSYKRLALRYDRTALTITALVRLAVTLICARRLPAN
;
A
#
# COMPACT_ATOMS: atom_id res chain seq x y z
N MET A 1 2.37 -20.88 -36.23
CA MET A 1 1.88 -19.66 -35.56
C MET A 1 1.86 -19.93 -34.07
N SER A 2 2.90 -19.50 -33.35
CA SER A 2 3.01 -19.73 -31.92
C SER A 2 1.93 -18.93 -31.21
N SER A 3 1.02 -19.62 -30.50
CA SER A 3 0.04 -18.97 -29.63
C SER A 3 0.80 -18.20 -28.56
N VAL A 4 0.90 -16.87 -28.70
CA VAL A 4 1.39 -16.01 -27.63
C VAL A 4 0.36 -16.14 -26.51
N SER A 5 0.67 -16.94 -25.48
CA SER A 5 -0.18 -17.03 -24.30
C SER A 5 -0.34 -15.61 -23.77
N SER A 6 -1.58 -15.15 -23.61
CA SER A 6 -1.83 -13.85 -22.98
C SER A 6 -1.06 -13.80 -21.67
N PRO A 7 -0.34 -12.70 -21.38
CA PRO A 7 0.40 -12.61 -20.14
C PRO A 7 -0.52 -12.81 -18.94
N PRO A 8 -0.02 -13.35 -17.82
CA PRO A 8 -0.82 -13.53 -16.63
C PRO A 8 -1.42 -12.18 -16.21
N ARG A 9 -2.76 -12.11 -16.17
CA ARG A 9 -3.47 -10.92 -15.70
C ARG A 9 -3.22 -10.74 -14.21
N LEU A 10 -2.70 -9.58 -13.84
CA LEU A 10 -2.48 -9.18 -12.46
C LEU A 10 -3.72 -8.48 -11.88
N ILE A 11 -4.60 -7.97 -12.75
CA ILE A 11 -5.85 -7.30 -12.38
C ILE A 11 -7.02 -8.23 -12.66
N SER A 12 -7.60 -8.78 -11.59
CA SER A 12 -8.82 -9.59 -11.69
C SER A 12 -10.01 -8.75 -12.16
N ASP A 13 -11.07 -9.42 -12.63
CA ASP A 13 -12.29 -8.74 -13.08
C ASP A 13 -12.97 -7.99 -11.93
N GLU A 14 -12.94 -8.54 -10.71
CA GLU A 14 -13.50 -7.91 -9.51
C GLU A 14 -12.72 -6.66 -9.13
N LEU A 15 -11.39 -6.69 -9.21
CA LEU A 15 -10.57 -5.51 -8.96
C LEU A 15 -10.79 -4.45 -10.05
N TRP A 16 -10.91 -4.88 -11.30
CA TRP A 16 -11.18 -3.97 -12.42
C TRP A 16 -12.53 -3.27 -12.27
N ALA A 17 -13.59 -4.00 -11.90
CA ALA A 17 -14.92 -3.45 -11.66
C ALA A 17 -14.93 -2.35 -10.57
N LEU A 18 -14.01 -2.42 -9.60
CA LEU A 18 -13.83 -1.37 -8.60
C LEU A 18 -12.97 -0.20 -9.11
N ALA A 19 -12.01 -0.46 -10.01
CA ALA A 19 -11.07 0.55 -10.51
C ALA A 19 -11.67 1.41 -11.63
N GLU A 20 -12.39 0.79 -12.57
CA GLU A 20 -12.95 1.44 -13.75
C GLU A 20 -13.74 2.74 -13.45
N PRO A 21 -14.72 2.76 -12.52
CA PRO A 21 -15.49 3.97 -12.25
C PRO A 21 -14.69 5.09 -11.57
N LEU A 22 -13.52 4.77 -11.01
CA LEU A 22 -12.66 5.75 -10.34
C LEU A 22 -11.74 6.48 -11.31
N ILE A 23 -11.54 5.94 -12.52
CA ILE A 23 -10.63 6.51 -13.49
C ILE A 23 -11.29 7.73 -14.14
N PRO A 24 -10.64 8.92 -14.10
CA PRO A 24 -11.20 10.11 -14.73
C PRO A 24 -11.49 9.88 -16.22
N PRO A 25 -12.67 10.29 -16.70
CA PRO A 25 -13.04 10.08 -18.10
C PRO A 25 -12.07 10.81 -19.02
N GLN A 26 -11.94 10.29 -20.23
CA GLN A 26 -11.12 10.93 -21.26
C GLN A 26 -11.68 12.32 -21.56
N ARG A 27 -10.81 13.34 -21.58
CA ARG A 27 -11.20 14.67 -22.05
C ARG A 27 -11.68 14.58 -23.50
N PRO A 28 -12.81 15.22 -23.84
CA PRO A 28 -13.32 15.23 -25.22
C PRO A 28 -12.26 15.71 -26.22
N ALA A 29 -12.35 15.23 -27.45
CA ALA A 29 -11.48 15.71 -28.51
C ALA A 29 -11.74 17.21 -28.75
N VAL A 30 -10.68 18.02 -28.69
CA VAL A 30 -10.77 19.44 -29.05
C VAL A 30 -10.73 19.52 -30.59
N HIS A 31 -11.76 20.15 -31.19
CA HIS A 31 -11.88 20.35 -32.64
C HIS A 31 -11.92 19.07 -33.50
N GLY A 32 -12.47 17.97 -32.97
CA GLY A 32 -12.66 16.72 -33.74
C GLY A 32 -11.37 15.99 -34.14
N ARG A 33 -10.19 16.51 -33.73
CA ARG A 33 -8.90 15.84 -33.92
C ARG A 33 -8.64 14.87 -32.79
N THR A 34 -8.96 13.60 -33.01
CA THR A 34 -8.47 12.51 -32.17
C THR A 34 -7.09 12.11 -32.65
N GLY A 35 -6.07 12.24 -31.80
CA GLY A 35 -4.78 11.60 -32.03
C GLY A 35 -4.90 10.07 -32.06
N ARG A 36 -3.75 9.37 -31.98
CA ARG A 36 -3.76 7.90 -31.86
C ARG A 36 -4.72 7.45 -30.75
N PRO A 37 -5.58 6.44 -30.99
CA PRO A 37 -6.48 5.91 -29.96
C PRO A 37 -5.74 5.63 -28.66
N ARG A 38 -6.35 6.00 -27.53
CA ARG A 38 -5.79 5.69 -26.22
C ARG A 38 -5.78 4.18 -26.00
N VAL A 39 -4.74 3.70 -25.32
CA VAL A 39 -4.69 2.33 -24.82
C VAL A 39 -5.78 2.18 -23.76
N PHE A 40 -6.45 1.02 -23.71
CA PHE A 40 -7.49 0.77 -22.72
C PHE A 40 -6.94 0.87 -21.30
N ASP A 41 -7.74 1.42 -20.40
CA ASP A 41 -7.28 1.72 -19.05
C ASP A 41 -6.94 0.48 -18.23
N ARG A 42 -7.62 -0.64 -18.49
CA ARG A 42 -7.26 -1.93 -17.88
C ARG A 42 -5.88 -2.39 -18.31
N ASP A 43 -5.57 -2.31 -19.60
CA ASP A 43 -4.27 -2.70 -20.15
C ASP A 43 -3.14 -1.83 -19.58
N VAL A 44 -3.42 -0.53 -19.42
CA VAL A 44 -2.50 0.39 -18.76
C VAL A 44 -2.28 0.01 -17.28
N LEU A 45 -3.34 -0.30 -16.54
CA LEU A 45 -3.23 -0.72 -15.13
C LEU A 45 -2.48 -2.05 -14.99
N GLU A 46 -2.70 -3.01 -15.90
CA GLU A 46 -1.92 -4.24 -16.01
C GLU A 46 -0.43 -3.94 -16.26
N GLY A 47 -0.11 -3.01 -17.16
CA GLY A 47 1.25 -2.56 -17.40
C GLY A 47 1.92 -1.95 -16.17
N VAL A 48 1.20 -1.13 -15.40
CA VAL A 48 1.68 -0.57 -14.13
C VAL A 48 1.92 -1.67 -13.10
N ALA A 49 0.99 -2.61 -12.95
CA ALA A 49 1.13 -3.76 -12.05
C ALA A 49 2.30 -4.66 -12.46
N PHE A 50 2.54 -4.83 -13.75
CA PHE A 50 3.66 -5.60 -14.29
C PHE A 50 5.00 -4.95 -13.95
N VAL A 51 5.14 -3.64 -14.14
CA VAL A 51 6.36 -2.89 -13.74
C VAL A 51 6.57 -2.94 -12.23
N LEU A 52 5.50 -2.79 -11.45
CA LEU A 52 5.53 -2.91 -10.00
C LEU A 52 6.04 -4.29 -9.53
N SER A 53 5.53 -5.36 -10.13
CA SER A 53 5.89 -6.75 -9.80
C SER A 53 7.32 -7.11 -10.23
N THR A 54 7.67 -6.80 -11.48
CA THR A 54 8.96 -7.21 -12.07
C THR A 54 10.12 -6.30 -11.69
N GLY A 55 9.86 -5.03 -11.35
CA GLY A 55 10.87 -4.05 -11.01
C GLY A 55 11.62 -3.46 -12.21
N ILE A 56 11.23 -3.80 -13.44
CA ILE A 56 11.87 -3.29 -14.66
C ILE A 56 11.73 -1.77 -14.78
N GLY A 57 12.59 -1.14 -15.57
CA GLY A 57 12.42 0.28 -15.92
C GLY A 57 11.25 0.48 -16.88
N TRP A 58 10.55 1.61 -16.79
CA TRP A 58 9.43 1.94 -17.70
C TRP A 58 9.77 1.75 -19.19
N PRO A 59 10.93 2.17 -19.72
CA PRO A 59 11.25 1.94 -21.14
C PRO A 59 11.41 0.47 -21.53
N LYS A 60 11.58 -0.43 -20.55
CA LYS A 60 11.76 -1.86 -20.75
C LYS A 60 10.45 -2.64 -20.70
N LEU A 61 9.30 -1.98 -20.49
CA LEU A 61 8.00 -2.64 -20.56
C LEU A 61 7.80 -3.18 -22.00
N PRO A 62 7.67 -4.51 -22.20
CA PRO A 62 7.56 -5.08 -23.52
C PRO A 62 6.24 -4.68 -24.18
N ARG A 63 6.29 -4.23 -25.43
CA ARG A 63 5.12 -3.69 -26.15
C ARG A 63 4.20 -4.80 -26.65
N GLU A 64 4.76 -5.97 -26.91
CA GLU A 64 4.10 -7.20 -27.31
C GLU A 64 3.06 -7.70 -26.28
N LEU A 65 3.12 -7.23 -25.03
CA LEU A 65 2.15 -7.56 -23.99
C LEU A 65 0.82 -6.79 -24.12
N GLY A 66 0.73 -5.79 -25.00
CA GLY A 66 -0.52 -5.04 -25.24
C GLY A 66 -0.81 -3.90 -24.26
N TYR A 67 -0.02 -3.73 -23.20
CA TYR A 67 -0.21 -2.69 -22.16
C TYR A 67 0.04 -1.24 -22.61
N GLY A 68 0.42 -1.04 -23.87
CA GLY A 68 0.97 0.22 -24.36
C GLY A 68 2.46 0.39 -24.02
N SER A 69 3.02 1.56 -24.34
CA SER A 69 4.41 1.85 -23.96
C SER A 69 4.53 2.11 -22.47
N GLY A 70 5.67 1.77 -21.86
CA GLY A 70 5.85 2.04 -20.43
C GLY A 70 5.82 3.52 -20.05
N TRP A 71 6.13 4.43 -20.98
CA TRP A 71 5.89 5.88 -20.78
C TRP A 71 4.40 6.24 -20.74
N THR A 72 3.57 5.54 -21.53
CA THR A 72 2.11 5.69 -21.46
C THR A 72 1.60 5.22 -20.10
N CYS A 73 2.06 4.05 -19.64
CA CYS A 73 1.75 3.54 -18.30
C CYS A 73 2.15 4.51 -17.20
N TRP A 74 3.39 5.01 -17.24
CA TRP A 74 3.89 5.97 -16.26
C TRP A 74 3.08 7.26 -16.23
N ARG A 75 2.76 7.85 -17.39
CA ARG A 75 1.96 9.08 -17.47
C ARG A 75 0.54 8.87 -16.96
N ARG A 76 -0.14 7.78 -17.37
CA ARG A 76 -1.49 7.46 -16.89
C ARG A 76 -1.51 7.18 -15.40
N MET A 77 -0.54 6.45 -14.88
CA MET A 77 -0.37 6.25 -13.44
C MET A 77 -0.24 7.59 -12.70
N HIS A 78 0.52 8.55 -13.23
CA HIS A 78 0.60 9.88 -12.62
C HIS A 78 -0.71 10.65 -12.67
N GLU A 79 -1.39 10.70 -13.83
CA GLU A 79 -2.73 11.30 -13.95
C GLU A 79 -3.70 10.71 -12.92
N TRP A 80 -3.69 9.39 -12.74
CA TRP A 80 -4.53 8.68 -11.77
C TRP A 80 -4.11 8.92 -10.33
N ALA A 81 -2.80 9.03 -10.06
CA ALA A 81 -2.29 9.34 -8.73
C ALA A 81 -2.68 10.76 -8.30
N GLU A 82 -2.59 11.74 -9.19
CA GLU A 82 -3.02 13.13 -8.95
C GLU A 82 -4.52 13.22 -8.73
N ALA A 83 -5.31 12.40 -9.43
CA ALA A 83 -6.75 12.28 -9.22
C ALA A 83 -7.15 11.44 -7.99
N GLY A 84 -6.19 10.89 -7.24
CA GLY A 84 -6.44 10.10 -6.03
C GLY A 84 -7.02 8.69 -6.28
N VAL A 85 -6.94 8.18 -7.51
CA VAL A 85 -7.52 6.90 -7.92
C VAL A 85 -7.01 5.74 -7.05
N PHE A 86 -5.72 5.70 -6.74
CA PHE A 86 -5.14 4.59 -5.97
C PHE A 86 -5.59 4.55 -4.50
N ASP A 87 -5.79 5.72 -3.87
CA ASP A 87 -6.31 5.80 -2.50
C ASP A 87 -7.80 5.43 -2.45
N GLN A 88 -8.57 5.90 -3.44
CA GLN A 88 -9.99 5.53 -3.60
C GLN A 88 -10.16 4.04 -3.88
N LEU A 89 -9.31 3.47 -4.75
CA LEU A 89 -9.35 2.04 -5.08
C LEU A 89 -8.98 1.17 -3.87
N HIS A 90 -7.95 1.54 -3.10
CA HIS A 90 -7.61 0.83 -1.86
C HIS A 90 -8.79 0.83 -0.88
N THR A 91 -9.44 1.99 -0.72
CA THR A 91 -10.63 2.13 0.12
C THR A 91 -11.80 1.29 -0.39
N ALA A 92 -12.08 1.29 -1.70
CA ALA A 92 -13.15 0.49 -2.30
C ALA A 92 -12.94 -1.02 -2.10
N VAL A 93 -11.69 -1.50 -2.23
CA VAL A 93 -11.34 -2.89 -1.93
C VAL A 93 -11.54 -3.21 -0.45
N LEU A 94 -11.12 -2.31 0.46
CA LEU A 94 -11.34 -2.49 1.90
C LEU A 94 -12.83 -2.49 2.26
N ASP A 95 -13.64 -1.64 1.63
CA ASP A 95 -15.09 -1.62 1.80
C ASP A 95 -15.71 -2.96 1.40
N ARG A 96 -15.35 -3.50 0.23
CA ARG A 96 -15.85 -4.79 -0.24
C ARG A 96 -15.43 -5.95 0.69
N LEU A 97 -14.21 -5.90 1.23
CA LEU A 97 -13.73 -6.86 2.24
C LEU A 97 -14.47 -6.70 3.58
N GLY A 98 -14.77 -5.46 3.98
CA GLY A 98 -15.50 -5.16 5.20
C GLY A 98 -16.97 -5.58 5.14
N GLU A 99 -17.64 -5.31 4.02
CA GLU A 99 -19.01 -5.75 3.71
C GLU A 99 -19.14 -7.28 3.72
N SER A 100 -18.15 -7.99 3.20
CA SER A 100 -18.09 -9.46 3.23
C SER A 100 -17.59 -10.05 4.55
N GLY A 101 -17.35 -9.22 5.59
CA GLY A 101 -16.92 -9.68 6.91
C GLY A 101 -15.49 -10.22 6.98
N ARG A 102 -14.66 -9.93 5.97
CA ARG A 102 -13.28 -10.46 5.86
C ARG A 102 -12.23 -9.64 6.63
N LEU A 103 -12.57 -8.44 7.10
CA LEU A 103 -11.69 -7.58 7.91
C LEU A 103 -11.85 -7.85 9.40
N ASP A 104 -10.75 -8.20 10.08
CA ASP A 104 -10.72 -8.41 11.52
C ASP A 104 -10.15 -7.18 12.28
N TRP A 105 -11.07 -6.40 12.84
CA TRP A 105 -10.78 -5.19 13.62
C TRP A 105 -10.44 -5.44 15.10
N SER A 106 -10.38 -6.69 15.56
CA SER A 106 -10.07 -7.03 16.95
C SER A 106 -8.68 -6.56 17.40
N ARG A 107 -7.76 -6.48 16.44
CA ARG A 107 -6.41 -5.93 16.59
C ARG A 107 -5.87 -5.49 15.23
N ALA A 108 -4.98 -4.51 15.26
CA ALA A 108 -4.11 -4.21 14.15
C ALA A 108 -2.65 -4.34 14.60
N SER A 109 -1.76 -4.61 13.66
CA SER A 109 -0.31 -4.61 13.87
C SER A 109 0.33 -3.53 13.01
N LEU A 110 1.21 -2.73 13.60
CA LEU A 110 1.98 -1.69 12.94
C LEU A 110 3.46 -2.04 12.99
N ASP A 111 4.10 -2.03 11.84
CA ASP A 111 5.54 -2.16 11.71
C ASP A 111 6.05 -1.38 10.51
N SER A 112 7.36 -1.24 10.40
CA SER A 112 7.99 -0.53 9.30
C SER A 112 9.13 -1.32 8.68
N VAL A 113 9.43 -1.04 7.40
CA VAL A 113 10.62 -1.56 6.73
C VAL A 113 11.36 -0.46 5.99
N SER A 114 12.68 -0.42 6.14
CA SER A 114 13.55 0.49 5.40
C SER A 114 14.03 -0.15 4.09
N VAL A 115 13.83 0.54 2.99
CA VAL A 115 14.32 0.14 1.66
C VAL A 115 15.35 1.15 1.16
N ARG A 116 16.34 0.66 0.40
CA ARG A 116 17.38 1.51 -0.18
C ARG A 116 16.81 2.29 -1.37
N ALA A 117 17.06 3.59 -1.40
CA ALA A 117 16.68 4.50 -2.49
C ALA A 117 17.92 4.83 -3.33
N LYS A 118 18.17 4.05 -4.37
CA LYS A 118 19.42 4.09 -5.16
C LYS A 118 19.68 5.45 -5.82
N LYS A 119 18.62 6.18 -6.17
CA LYS A 119 18.69 7.51 -6.81
C LYS A 119 18.29 8.66 -5.87
N GLY A 120 18.14 8.39 -4.57
CA GLY A 120 17.59 9.36 -3.61
C GLY A 120 16.18 9.82 -4.02
N GLY A 121 15.91 11.11 -3.82
CA GLY A 121 14.64 11.75 -4.15
C GLY A 121 13.83 12.14 -2.92
N GLU A 122 12.57 12.49 -3.14
CA GLU A 122 11.64 12.89 -2.09
C GLU A 122 11.38 11.72 -1.12
N LEU A 123 11.06 12.03 0.14
CA LEU A 123 10.81 11.03 1.17
C LEU A 123 11.97 10.04 1.36
N THR A 124 13.21 10.51 1.16
CA THR A 124 14.42 9.75 1.46
C THR A 124 15.21 10.41 2.58
N GLY A 125 16.00 9.61 3.29
CA GLY A 125 16.91 10.10 4.32
C GLY A 125 18.01 9.08 4.61
N PRO A 126 19.07 9.46 5.34
CA PRO A 126 20.17 8.57 5.64
C PRO A 126 19.70 7.39 6.50
N ASN A 127 19.91 6.16 6.03
CA ASN A 127 19.47 4.99 6.76
C ASN A 127 20.48 4.66 7.89
N PRO A 128 20.08 4.72 9.18
CA PRO A 128 20.99 4.43 10.29
C PRO A 128 21.49 2.97 10.27
N THR A 129 20.76 2.04 9.64
CA THR A 129 21.14 0.61 9.57
C THR A 129 21.89 0.23 8.29
N ASP A 130 22.04 1.15 7.33
CA ASP A 130 22.75 0.91 6.06
C ASP A 130 23.80 1.99 5.79
N ARG A 131 24.63 2.27 6.81
CA ARG A 131 25.78 3.19 6.75
C ARG A 131 25.41 4.59 6.20
N GLY A 132 24.24 5.10 6.56
CA GLY A 132 23.77 6.41 6.13
C GLY A 132 23.34 6.50 4.67
N LYS A 133 23.28 5.38 3.92
CA LYS A 133 22.81 5.40 2.52
C LYS A 133 21.37 5.89 2.45
N ALA A 134 21.05 6.63 1.40
CA ALA A 134 19.70 7.14 1.18
C ALA A 134 18.69 5.98 1.11
N GLY A 135 17.64 6.08 1.92
CA GLY A 135 16.57 5.10 1.98
C GLY A 135 15.23 5.73 2.35
N SER A 136 14.18 4.95 2.12
CA SER A 136 12.82 5.27 2.55
C SER A 136 12.34 4.19 3.50
N LYS A 137 11.36 4.54 4.32
CA LYS A 137 10.73 3.64 5.26
C LYS A 137 9.25 3.54 4.95
N TYR A 138 8.75 2.31 4.87
CA TYR A 138 7.36 1.98 4.60
C TYR A 138 6.73 1.58 5.92
N HIS A 139 5.79 2.38 6.42
CA HIS A 139 5.03 2.10 7.63
C HIS A 139 3.74 1.42 7.22
N LEU A 140 3.49 0.20 7.69
CA LEU A 140 2.36 -0.60 7.29
C LEU A 140 1.49 -0.94 8.49
N LEU A 141 0.21 -0.59 8.41
CA LEU A 141 -0.83 -1.00 9.34
C LEU A 141 -1.62 -2.14 8.71
N VAL A 142 -1.69 -3.28 9.39
CA VAL A 142 -2.48 -4.45 8.95
C VAL A 142 -3.51 -4.84 9.99
N ASP A 143 -4.59 -5.47 9.55
CA ASP A 143 -5.59 -6.08 10.42
C ASP A 143 -5.05 -7.33 11.15
N ALA A 144 -5.89 -8.00 11.93
CA ALA A 144 -5.47 -9.18 12.70
C ALA A 144 -5.00 -10.38 11.84
N THR A 145 -5.38 -10.41 10.56
CA THR A 145 -5.11 -11.49 9.60
C THR A 145 -3.97 -11.16 8.63
N GLY A 146 -3.59 -9.88 8.53
CA GLY A 146 -2.50 -9.38 7.70
C GLY A 146 -2.94 -8.58 6.48
N LEU A 147 -4.22 -8.21 6.38
CA LEU A 147 -4.71 -7.34 5.33
C LEU A 147 -4.26 -5.89 5.56
N PRO A 148 -3.55 -5.26 4.59
CA PRO A 148 -3.18 -3.86 4.65
C PRO A 148 -4.36 -2.92 4.84
N LEU A 149 -4.46 -2.31 6.02
CA LEU A 149 -5.45 -1.29 6.33
C LEU A 149 -5.00 0.10 5.88
N ASN A 150 -3.70 0.42 6.05
CA ASN A 150 -3.12 1.67 5.60
C ASN A 150 -1.59 1.54 5.45
N VAL A 151 -1.01 2.42 4.64
CA VAL A 151 0.44 2.48 4.42
C VAL A 151 0.90 3.93 4.33
N LEU A 152 2.09 4.24 4.86
CA LEU A 152 2.72 5.55 4.78
C LEU A 152 4.22 5.45 4.46
N PHE A 153 4.77 6.57 3.99
CA PHE A 153 6.16 6.68 3.57
C PHE A 153 6.88 7.77 4.35
N SER A 154 8.14 7.52 4.69
CA SER A 154 9.04 8.53 5.23
C SER A 154 10.48 8.33 4.78
N GLY A 155 11.35 9.30 5.05
CA GLY A 155 12.79 9.05 5.00
C GLY A 155 13.21 7.99 6.02
N ALA A 156 14.27 7.22 5.71
CA ALA A 156 14.72 6.10 6.56
C ALA A 156 15.26 6.54 7.93
N ASN A 157 15.71 7.79 8.08
CA ASN A 157 16.21 8.37 9.33
C ASN A 157 15.11 8.70 10.34
N ARG A 158 13.83 8.65 9.94
CA ARG A 158 12.73 9.06 10.80
C ARG A 158 12.36 7.94 11.77
N HIS A 159 12.07 8.31 13.02
CA HIS A 159 11.69 7.37 14.08
C HIS A 159 10.24 6.90 13.91
N ASP A 160 10.01 5.60 14.08
CA ASP A 160 8.73 4.95 13.77
C ASP A 160 7.58 5.43 14.64
N SER A 161 7.86 5.74 15.91
CA SER A 161 6.87 6.29 16.84
C SER A 161 6.24 7.60 16.37
N LEU A 162 6.87 8.32 15.43
CA LEU A 162 6.34 9.56 14.84
C LEU A 162 5.19 9.29 13.85
N PHE A 163 5.06 8.06 13.35
CA PHE A 163 4.10 7.71 12.29
C PHE A 163 2.86 6.99 12.81
N VAL A 164 2.71 6.82 14.13
CA VAL A 164 1.50 6.23 14.72
C VAL A 164 0.27 7.13 14.53
N GLU A 165 0.36 8.43 14.82
CA GLU A 165 -0.78 9.33 14.56
C GLU A 165 -1.01 9.51 13.05
N PRO A 166 0.02 9.82 12.24
CA PRO A 166 -0.15 9.96 10.79
C PRO A 166 -0.78 8.75 10.10
N ILE A 167 -0.52 7.51 10.53
CA ILE A 167 -1.11 6.32 9.88
C ILE A 167 -2.54 6.03 10.35
N LEU A 168 -2.91 6.46 11.56
CA LEU A 168 -4.22 6.18 12.16
C LEU A 168 -5.23 7.32 11.97
N ASP A 169 -4.78 8.57 11.85
CA ASP A 169 -5.64 9.74 11.64
C ASP A 169 -6.41 9.71 10.31
N PRO A 170 -5.78 9.44 9.14
CA PRO A 170 -6.44 9.44 7.84
C PRO A 170 -7.10 8.10 7.50
N MET A 171 -7.25 7.19 8.49
CA MET A 171 -7.91 5.91 8.26
C MET A 171 -9.31 6.13 7.67
N PRO A 172 -9.61 5.60 6.48
CA PRO A 172 -10.92 5.72 5.88
C PRO A 172 -11.98 5.03 6.74
N ALA A 173 -13.23 5.49 6.59
CA ALA A 173 -14.37 4.90 7.25
C ALA A 173 -14.79 3.64 6.49
N ILE A 174 -14.23 2.49 6.85
CA ILE A 174 -14.44 1.24 6.11
C ILE A 174 -15.80 0.65 6.43
N LYS A 175 -16.57 0.34 5.39
CA LYS A 175 -17.89 -0.31 5.50
C LYS A 175 -17.79 -1.68 6.18
N ARG A 176 -18.90 -2.13 6.76
CA ARG A 176 -18.99 -3.43 7.43
C ARG A 176 -20.26 -4.15 7.00
N GLY A 177 -20.20 -5.47 6.94
CA GLY A 177 -21.39 -6.30 6.76
C GLY A 177 -22.36 -6.12 7.92
N GLY A 178 -23.66 -6.01 7.61
CA GLY A 178 -24.73 -5.88 8.59
C GLY A 178 -25.00 -4.45 9.07
N ARG A 179 -25.73 -4.32 10.20
CA ARG A 179 -26.10 -3.02 10.79
C ARG A 179 -24.94 -2.43 11.61
N GLY A 180 -24.64 -1.15 11.39
CA GLY A 180 -23.70 -0.38 12.21
C GLY A 180 -22.92 0.67 11.41
N HIS A 181 -22.22 1.56 12.13
CA HIS A 181 -21.40 2.58 11.48
C HIS A 181 -20.10 1.99 10.89
N PRO A 182 -19.60 2.55 9.76
CA PRO A 182 -18.29 2.22 9.22
C PRO A 182 -17.19 2.36 10.27
N ARG A 183 -16.18 1.50 10.20
CA ARG A 183 -15.14 1.37 11.21
C ARG A 183 -13.86 2.06 10.77
N ARG A 184 -13.33 2.91 11.64
CA ARG A 184 -12.11 3.72 11.41
C ARG A 184 -10.92 3.29 12.26
N ARG A 185 -11.11 2.40 13.24
CA ARG A 185 -10.08 2.06 14.21
C ARG A 185 -10.15 0.61 14.72
N PRO A 186 -9.00 -0.01 14.98
CA PRO A 186 -8.92 -1.32 15.64
C PRO A 186 -9.20 -1.19 17.15
N ILE A 187 -9.53 -2.31 17.81
CA ILE A 187 -9.69 -2.35 19.28
C ILE A 187 -8.31 -2.28 19.96
N LYS A 188 -7.31 -2.96 19.40
CA LYS A 188 -5.95 -3.07 19.94
C LYS A 188 -4.94 -2.71 18.85
N LEU A 189 -3.87 -2.02 19.23
CA LEU A 189 -2.72 -1.81 18.33
C LEU A 189 -1.49 -2.53 18.88
N HIS A 190 -0.98 -3.48 18.11
CA HIS A 190 0.29 -4.15 18.34
C HIS A 190 1.39 -3.40 17.60
N GLY A 191 2.55 -3.25 18.25
CA GLY A 191 3.75 -2.67 17.65
C GLY A 191 4.98 -3.14 18.41
N ASP A 192 6.15 -3.00 17.79
CA ASP A 192 7.42 -3.27 18.45
C ASP A 192 7.71 -2.26 19.59
N LYS A 193 8.65 -2.62 20.45
CA LYS A 193 9.20 -1.81 21.53
C LYS A 193 9.68 -0.43 21.04
N GLY A 194 10.12 -0.30 19.79
CA GLY A 194 10.45 1.01 19.19
C GLY A 194 9.28 2.01 19.14
N TYR A 195 8.03 1.56 19.28
CA TYR A 195 6.85 2.42 19.39
C TYR A 195 6.52 2.83 20.83
N ASP A 196 7.28 2.37 21.83
CA ASP A 196 7.02 2.68 23.24
C ASP A 196 7.38 4.13 23.56
N ASN A 197 6.40 5.01 23.48
CA ASN A 197 6.53 6.42 23.80
C ASN A 197 5.29 6.90 24.57
N PRO A 198 5.43 7.70 25.66
CA PRO A 198 4.29 8.29 26.38
C PRO A 198 3.29 9.01 25.47
N ARG A 199 3.77 9.71 24.44
CA ARG A 199 2.96 10.39 23.40
C ARG A 199 2.06 9.41 22.66
N VAL A 200 2.65 8.34 22.14
CA VAL A 200 1.93 7.26 21.43
C VAL A 200 0.89 6.61 22.35
N ARG A 201 1.26 6.27 23.58
CA ARG A 201 0.32 5.64 24.53
C ARG A 201 -0.83 6.57 24.90
N ARG A 202 -0.55 7.87 25.08
CA ARG A 202 -1.59 8.88 25.35
C ARG A 202 -2.54 8.99 24.16
N TYR A 203 -2.01 9.16 22.95
CA TYR A 203 -2.80 9.22 21.72
C TYR A 203 -3.72 8.00 21.55
N LEU A 204 -3.18 6.78 21.71
CA LEU A 204 -3.97 5.55 21.59
C LEU A 204 -5.09 5.48 22.63
N ARG A 205 -4.83 5.89 23.88
CA ARG A 205 -5.87 5.98 24.91
C ARG A 205 -6.97 6.98 24.55
N HIS A 206 -6.62 8.19 24.09
CA HIS A 206 -7.63 9.17 23.63
C HIS A 206 -8.47 8.64 22.47
N ARG A 207 -7.86 7.85 21.58
CA ARG A 207 -8.59 7.18 20.50
C ARG A 207 -9.29 5.89 20.93
N GLY A 208 -9.31 5.52 22.21
CA GLY A 208 -9.95 4.29 22.69
C GLY A 208 -9.32 3.01 22.14
N ILE A 209 -8.04 3.07 21.73
CA ILE A 209 -7.27 1.94 21.19
C ILE A 209 -6.37 1.40 22.30
N THR A 210 -6.47 0.11 22.61
CA THR A 210 -5.61 -0.52 23.61
C THR A 210 -4.20 -0.72 23.05
N ALA A 211 -3.21 -0.07 23.64
CA ALA A 211 -1.80 -0.21 23.24
C ALA A 211 -1.21 -1.55 23.71
N ARG A 212 -0.86 -2.43 22.76
CA ARG A 212 -0.15 -3.71 22.95
C ARG A 212 1.28 -3.59 22.46
N ILE A 213 2.02 -2.68 23.10
CA ILE A 213 3.42 -2.35 22.82
C ILE A 213 4.23 -2.68 24.07
N ALA A 214 5.33 -3.43 23.92
CA ALA A 214 6.22 -3.78 25.03
C ALA A 214 6.87 -2.53 25.62
N ARG A 215 6.99 -2.43 26.95
CA ARG A 215 7.61 -1.27 27.61
C ARG A 215 9.15 -1.34 27.59
N ILE A 216 9.80 -0.22 27.30
CA ILE A 216 11.25 -0.06 27.43
C ILE A 216 11.63 -0.14 28.92
N GLY A 217 12.69 -0.89 29.24
CA GLY A 217 13.21 -1.03 30.60
C GLY A 217 12.41 -1.92 31.56
N ARG A 218 11.32 -2.57 31.13
CA ARG A 218 10.58 -3.54 31.97
C ARG A 218 10.67 -4.95 31.40
N ILE A 219 11.35 -5.84 32.12
CA ILE A 219 11.41 -7.28 31.81
C ILE A 219 10.32 -7.99 32.63
N GLY A 220 9.54 -8.88 32.02
CA GLY A 220 8.72 -9.87 32.74
C GLY A 220 7.19 -9.73 32.68
N ARG A 221 6.59 -8.53 32.64
CA ARG A 221 5.11 -8.40 32.59
C ARG A 221 4.50 -8.35 31.17
N ASP A 222 5.26 -7.78 30.23
CA ASP A 222 4.91 -7.66 28.81
C ASP A 222 5.99 -8.34 27.97
N SER A 223 6.17 -9.66 28.09
CA SER A 223 7.27 -10.34 27.38
C SER A 223 7.11 -10.21 25.86
N SER A 224 8.21 -9.87 25.18
CA SER A 224 8.28 -9.81 23.71
C SER A 224 7.82 -11.12 23.06
N ALA A 225 7.96 -12.25 23.76
CA ALA A 225 7.44 -13.55 23.36
C ALA A 225 5.90 -13.59 23.26
N ARG A 226 5.15 -13.00 24.21
CA ARG A 226 3.68 -12.99 24.18
C ARG A 226 3.12 -12.00 23.16
N LEU A 227 3.72 -10.81 23.05
CA LEU A 227 3.31 -9.77 22.09
C LEU A 227 3.78 -10.10 20.66
N GLY A 228 4.92 -10.78 20.53
CA GLY A 228 5.50 -11.22 19.26
C GLY A 228 4.64 -12.20 18.47
N ARG A 229 3.79 -12.98 19.16
CA ARG A 229 2.85 -13.92 18.53
C ARG A 229 1.89 -13.29 17.52
N HIS A 230 1.70 -11.98 17.56
CA HIS A 230 0.82 -11.26 16.63
C HIS A 230 1.57 -10.29 15.71
N ARG A 231 2.88 -10.10 15.90
CA ARG A 231 3.71 -9.20 15.07
C ARG A 231 4.13 -9.84 13.75
N TRP A 232 4.35 -11.15 13.72
CA TRP A 232 4.70 -11.87 12.49
C TRP A 232 3.72 -11.62 11.34
N VAL A 233 2.46 -11.29 11.64
CA VAL A 233 1.43 -10.98 10.65
C VAL A 233 1.79 -9.74 9.82
N VAL A 234 2.26 -8.66 10.44
CA VAL A 234 2.68 -7.45 9.71
C VAL A 234 4.02 -7.65 9.02
N GLU A 235 4.96 -8.35 9.67
CA GLU A 235 6.27 -8.69 9.08
C GLU A 235 6.10 -9.54 7.81
N ARG A 236 5.19 -10.54 7.82
CA ARG A 236 4.84 -11.33 6.64
C ARG A 236 4.25 -10.44 5.54
N THR A 237 3.32 -9.56 5.87
CA THR A 237 2.71 -8.67 4.86
C THR A 237 3.72 -7.67 4.30
N LEU A 238 4.67 -7.20 5.10
CA LEU A 238 5.83 -6.43 4.61
C LEU A 238 6.69 -7.29 3.66
N GLY A 239 6.90 -8.57 3.96
CA GLY A 239 7.56 -9.51 3.04
C GLY A 239 6.81 -9.64 1.71
N TRP A 240 5.48 -9.72 1.73
CA TRP A 240 4.67 -9.68 0.50
C TRP A 240 4.76 -8.34 -0.22
N LEU A 241 4.80 -7.23 0.51
CA LEU A 241 4.96 -5.91 -0.08
C LEU A 241 6.31 -5.77 -0.81
N LEU A 242 7.39 -6.28 -0.20
CA LEU A 242 8.72 -6.28 -0.80
C LEU A 242 8.90 -7.35 -1.89
N SER A 243 7.95 -8.29 -2.04
CA SER A 243 7.96 -9.20 -3.19
C SER A 243 7.69 -8.48 -4.52
N TYR A 244 7.03 -7.31 -4.48
CA TYR A 244 6.97 -6.38 -5.60
C TYR A 244 8.35 -5.72 -5.79
N LYS A 245 9.13 -6.24 -6.74
CA LYS A 245 10.57 -5.93 -6.88
C LYS A 245 10.86 -4.44 -7.04
N ARG A 246 9.92 -3.67 -7.62
CA ARG A 246 10.04 -2.22 -7.75
C ARG A 246 10.13 -1.49 -6.40
N LEU A 247 9.51 -2.05 -5.36
CA LEU A 247 9.47 -1.49 -4.00
C LEU A 247 10.64 -1.96 -3.13
N ALA A 248 11.16 -3.17 -3.35
CA ALA A 248 12.30 -3.71 -2.61
C ALA A 248 13.57 -2.87 -2.78
N LEU A 249 13.79 -2.34 -3.98
CA LEU A 249 14.90 -1.45 -4.29
C LEU A 249 14.38 -0.24 -5.06
N ARG A 250 14.24 0.89 -4.36
CA ARG A 250 13.63 2.09 -4.91
C ARG A 250 14.58 2.81 -5.87
N TYR A 251 14.14 2.97 -7.12
CA TYR A 251 14.80 3.82 -8.13
C TYR A 251 14.01 5.11 -8.44
N ASP A 252 12.73 5.17 -8.08
CA ASP A 252 11.84 6.31 -8.35
C ASP A 252 12.13 7.48 -7.41
N ARG A 253 12.23 8.70 -7.96
CA ARG A 253 12.66 9.90 -7.21
C ARG A 253 11.50 10.71 -6.63
N THR A 254 10.30 10.61 -7.17
CA THR A 254 9.15 11.43 -6.74
C THR A 254 8.30 10.69 -5.70
N ALA A 255 7.78 11.44 -4.73
CA ALA A 255 6.84 10.97 -3.72
C ALA A 255 5.55 10.44 -4.37
N LEU A 256 5.07 11.11 -5.42
CA LEU A 256 3.88 10.73 -6.17
C LEU A 256 4.01 9.31 -6.75
N THR A 257 5.13 9.01 -7.43
CA THR A 257 5.37 7.67 -8.02
C THR A 257 5.38 6.59 -6.96
N ILE A 258 6.17 6.78 -5.90
CA ILE A 258 6.34 5.72 -4.90
C ILE A 258 5.07 5.50 -4.10
N THR A 259 4.33 6.57 -3.79
CA THR A 259 3.04 6.48 -3.09
C THR A 259 2.02 5.72 -3.94
N ALA A 260 1.89 6.06 -5.23
CA ALA A 260 0.99 5.36 -6.15
C ALA A 260 1.32 3.87 -6.27
N LEU A 261 2.60 3.53 -6.46
CA LEU A 261 3.05 2.14 -6.60
C LEU A 261 2.82 1.32 -5.33
N VAL A 262 3.09 1.89 -4.16
CA VAL A 262 2.88 1.17 -2.90
C VAL A 262 1.39 1.06 -2.56
N ARG A 263 0.60 2.10 -2.85
CA ARG A 263 -0.87 2.03 -2.74
C ARG A 263 -1.44 0.95 -3.64
N LEU A 264 -0.98 0.86 -4.89
CA LEU A 264 -1.37 -0.24 -5.77
C LEU A 264 -0.94 -1.60 -5.21
N ALA A 265 0.28 -1.73 -4.66
CA ALA A 265 0.75 -2.99 -4.10
C ALA A 265 -0.10 -3.47 -2.91
N VAL A 266 -0.43 -2.58 -1.96
CA VAL A 266 -1.30 -2.96 -0.83
C VAL A 266 -2.72 -3.28 -1.27
N THR A 267 -3.24 -2.56 -2.27
CA THR A 267 -4.51 -2.86 -2.93
C THR A 267 -4.50 -4.25 -3.55
N LEU A 268 -3.45 -4.61 -4.30
CA LEU A 268 -3.32 -5.94 -4.91
C LEU A 268 -3.21 -7.06 -3.86
N ILE A 269 -2.55 -6.82 -2.73
CA ILE A 269 -2.52 -7.76 -1.61
C ILE A 269 -3.93 -7.99 -1.05
N CYS A 270 -4.70 -6.92 -0.84
CA CYS A 270 -6.09 -7.01 -0.39
C CYS A 270 -6.99 -7.68 -1.44
N ALA A 271 -6.81 -7.36 -2.72
CA ALA A 271 -7.63 -7.83 -3.82
C ALA A 271 -7.64 -9.37 -3.96
N ARG A 272 -6.54 -10.05 -3.60
CA ARG A 272 -6.46 -11.52 -3.54
C ARG A 272 -7.46 -12.16 -2.57
N ARG A 273 -8.07 -11.39 -1.67
CA ARG A 273 -9.07 -11.85 -0.71
C ARG A 273 -10.48 -11.40 -1.06
N LEU A 274 -10.68 -10.68 -2.17
CA LEU A 274 -12.02 -10.36 -2.65
C LEU A 274 -12.79 -11.66 -2.94
N PRO A 275 -14.10 -11.70 -2.64
CA PRO A 275 -14.93 -12.78 -3.12
C PRO A 275 -14.97 -12.75 -4.65
N ALA A 276 -14.83 -13.91 -5.30
CA ALA A 276 -15.22 -14.04 -6.70
C ALA A 276 -16.72 -13.74 -6.79
N ASN A 277 -17.12 -12.98 -7.81
CA ASN A 277 -18.53 -12.75 -8.09
C ASN A 277 -19.18 -14.00 -8.70
#